data_AF-A0A1G3XMQ7-F1
#
_entry.id   AF-A0A1G3XMQ7-F1
#
_cell.length_a   1.000
_cell.length_b   1.000
_cell.length_c   1.000
_cell.angle_alpha   90.00
_cell.angle_beta   90.00
_cell.angle_gamma   90.00
#
_symmetry.space_group_name_H-M   'P 1'
#
loop_
_entity.id
_entity.type
_entity.pdbx_description
1 polymer ?
#
loop_
_entity_poly.entity_id
_entity_poly.type
_entity_poly.pdbx_seq_one_letter_code
_entity_poly.pdbx_strand_id
1 'polypeptide(L)'
;MDRIVHKLYNEISSEIDCTICGNCCREVQPLLDEEDVERLSAGLGISTAQFKKQYLVEDRESKKHVFREKPCPFLRDNSCLYYGYRPKDCASYPHLHKDGFIFRLIDVIDNCSVCPIAFTVYEQLKEMVWKERGVHTVEE
;
A
#
# COMPACT_ATOMS: atom_id res chain seq x y z
N MET A 1 -0.61 -3.34 20.35
CA MET A 1 0.19 -2.84 19.21
C MET A 1 -0.70 -2.16 18.18
N ASP A 2 -1.71 -2.85 17.63
CA ASP A 2 -2.60 -2.31 16.58
C ASP A 2 -3.14 -0.90 16.88
N ARG A 3 -3.72 -0.69 18.08
CA ARG A 3 -4.21 0.63 18.51
C ARG A 3 -3.20 1.77 18.36
N ILE A 4 -1.92 1.50 18.66
CA ILE A 4 -0.85 2.50 18.58
C ILE A 4 -0.53 2.77 17.11
N VAL A 5 -0.34 1.71 16.32
CA VAL A 5 -0.03 1.82 14.89
C VAL A 5 -1.14 2.52 14.12
N HIS A 6 -2.41 2.20 14.40
CA HIS A 6 -3.56 2.85 13.76
C HIS A 6 -3.60 4.33 14.05
N LYS A 7 -3.33 4.73 15.31
CA LYS A 7 -3.24 6.13 15.69
C LYS A 7 -2.14 6.86 14.90
N LEU A 8 -0.91 6.32 14.92
CA LEU A 8 0.23 6.90 14.20
C LEU A 8 -0.04 6.97 12.69
N TYR A 9 -0.61 5.90 12.12
CA TYR A 9 -0.95 5.86 10.70
C TYR A 9 -1.96 6.95 10.33
N ASN A 10 -3.01 7.15 11.12
CA ASN A 10 -4.01 8.20 10.85
C ASN A 10 -3.40 9.60 10.94
N GLU A 11 -2.53 9.85 11.92
CA GLU A 11 -1.83 11.14 12.08
C GLU A 11 -0.91 11.40 10.88
N ILE A 12 0.00 10.47 10.59
CA ILE A 12 1.02 10.63 9.54
C ILE A 12 0.42 10.64 8.13
N SER A 13 -0.55 9.77 7.84
CA SER A 13 -1.19 9.73 6.52
C SER A 13 -2.01 10.99 6.21
N SER A 14 -2.41 11.76 7.23
CA SER A 14 -3.07 13.05 7.04
C SER A 14 -2.10 14.17 6.62
N GLU A 15 -0.80 14.00 6.90
CA GLU A 15 0.25 14.99 6.63
C GLU A 15 1.00 14.72 5.32
N ILE A 16 0.87 13.51 4.76
CA ILE A 16 1.58 13.07 3.56
C ILE A 16 0.60 12.82 2.43
N ASP A 17 0.72 13.60 1.35
CA ASP A 17 0.02 13.32 0.10
C ASP A 17 0.67 12.12 -0.62
N CYS A 18 0.00 10.97 -0.54
CA CYS A 18 0.47 9.73 -1.13
C CYS A 18 0.49 9.73 -2.67
N THR A 19 -0.09 10.73 -3.32
CA THR A 19 -0.12 10.86 -4.79
C THR A 19 1.13 11.52 -5.37
N ILE A 20 2.00 12.08 -4.52
CA ILE A 20 3.22 12.78 -4.96
C ILE A 20 4.33 11.81 -5.35
N CYS A 21 4.56 10.76 -4.55
CA CYS A 21 5.75 9.92 -4.68
C CYS A 21 5.64 8.80 -5.73
N GLY A 22 4.45 8.26 -5.99
CA GLY A 22 4.21 7.18 -6.97
C GLY A 22 4.97 5.87 -6.75
N ASN A 23 5.67 5.69 -5.62
CA ASN A 23 6.55 4.53 -5.39
C ASN A 23 5.79 3.21 -5.40
N CYS A 24 4.62 3.13 -4.75
CA CYS A 24 3.83 1.90 -4.74
C CYS A 24 3.35 1.52 -6.15
N CYS A 25 3.01 2.49 -7.01
CA CYS A 25 2.64 2.22 -8.40
C CYS A 25 3.81 1.72 -9.26
N ARG A 26 5.05 2.01 -8.86
CA ARG A 26 6.26 1.51 -9.52
C ARG A 26 6.69 0.16 -9.00
N GLU A 27 6.63 -0.03 -7.68
CA GLU A 27 7.27 -1.16 -7.01
C GLU A 27 6.34 -2.28 -6.57
N VAL A 28 5.07 -2.00 -6.33
CA VAL A 28 4.12 -2.98 -5.76
C VAL A 28 3.18 -3.49 -6.85
N GLN A 29 2.88 -4.79 -6.81
CA GLN A 29 1.83 -5.39 -7.61
C GLN A 29 0.62 -5.68 -6.72
N PRO A 30 -0.53 -5.02 -6.94
CA PRO A 30 -1.74 -5.31 -6.19
C PRO A 30 -2.35 -6.65 -6.64
N LEU A 31 -3.02 -7.32 -5.71
CA LEU A 31 -3.93 -8.41 -6.05
C LEU A 31 -5.33 -7.86 -6.35
N LEU A 32 -5.87 -8.21 -7.52
CA LEU A 32 -7.20 -7.81 -7.97
C LEU A 32 -8.18 -8.97 -7.86
N ASP A 33 -9.32 -8.73 -7.19
CA ASP A 33 -10.48 -9.60 -7.25
C ASP A 33 -11.42 -9.22 -8.42
N GLU A 34 -12.51 -9.96 -8.61
CA GLU A 34 -13.46 -9.69 -9.69
C GLU A 34 -14.15 -8.32 -9.55
N GLU A 35 -14.39 -7.84 -8.32
CA GLU A 35 -14.97 -6.51 -8.09
C GLU A 35 -13.98 -5.40 -8.49
N ASP A 36 -12.69 -5.59 -8.25
CA ASP A 36 -11.63 -4.70 -8.74
C ASP A 36 -11.61 -4.65 -10.27
N VAL A 37 -11.78 -5.80 -10.93
CA VAL A 37 -11.85 -5.90 -12.40
C VAL A 37 -13.06 -5.16 -12.96
N GLU A 38 -14.24 -5.37 -12.38
CA GLU A 38 -15.46 -4.66 -12.79
C GLU A 38 -15.28 -3.15 -12.65
N ARG A 39 -14.80 -2.70 -11.48
CA ARG A 39 -14.61 -1.28 -11.17
C ARG A 39 -13.60 -0.61 -12.11
N LEU A 40 -12.45 -1.23 -12.35
CA LEU A 40 -11.44 -0.69 -13.28
C LEU A 40 -11.94 -0.71 -14.72
N SER A 41 -12.57 -1.79 -15.17
CA SER A 41 -13.12 -1.86 -16.53
C SER A 41 -14.17 -0.78 -16.79
N ALA A 42 -15.01 -0.47 -15.78
CA ALA A 42 -15.98 0.62 -15.84
C ALA A 42 -15.29 1.99 -15.93
N GLY A 43 -14.23 2.21 -15.15
CA GLY A 43 -13.42 3.43 -15.23
C GLY A 43 -12.75 3.64 -16.58
N LEU A 44 -12.37 2.55 -17.26
CA LEU A 44 -11.78 2.57 -18.60
C LEU A 44 -12.82 2.60 -19.74
N GLY A 45 -14.10 2.36 -19.44
CA GLY A 45 -15.15 2.24 -20.46
C GLY A 45 -14.99 1.02 -21.38
N ILE A 46 -14.41 -0.08 -20.89
CA ILE A 46 -14.24 -1.34 -21.64
C ILE A 46 -14.90 -2.52 -20.91
N SER A 47 -15.14 -3.63 -21.61
CA SER A 47 -15.67 -4.83 -20.97
C SER A 47 -14.65 -5.49 -20.04
N THR A 48 -15.11 -6.19 -19.00
CA THR A 48 -14.26 -6.98 -18.10
C THR A 48 -13.40 -7.99 -18.85
N ALA A 49 -13.95 -8.65 -19.87
CA ALA A 49 -13.22 -9.60 -20.71
C ALA A 49 -12.05 -8.94 -21.46
N GLN A 50 -12.28 -7.75 -22.04
CA GLN A 50 -11.21 -6.96 -22.67
C GLN A 50 -10.17 -6.50 -21.64
N PHE A 51 -10.62 -6.02 -20.48
CA PHE A 51 -9.73 -5.57 -19.40
C PHE A 51 -8.80 -6.69 -18.93
N LYS A 52 -9.35 -7.87 -18.61
CA LYS A 52 -8.57 -9.05 -18.22
C LYS A 52 -7.56 -9.42 -19.29
N LYS A 53 -8.00 -9.51 -20.55
CA LYS A 53 -7.14 -9.88 -21.67
C LYS A 53 -5.97 -8.90 -21.86
N GLN A 54 -6.24 -7.60 -21.74
CA GLN A 54 -5.26 -6.55 -22.02
C GLN A 54 -4.29 -6.33 -20.85
N TYR A 55 -4.80 -6.27 -19.61
CA TYR A 55 -4.03 -5.76 -18.49
C TYR A 55 -3.66 -6.79 -17.44
N LEU A 56 -4.30 -7.95 -17.40
CA LEU A 56 -4.16 -8.89 -16.28
C LEU A 56 -3.50 -10.22 -16.68
N VAL A 57 -2.92 -10.85 -15.68
CA VAL A 57 -2.53 -12.25 -15.64
C VAL A 57 -2.99 -12.87 -14.32
N GLU A 58 -3.23 -14.17 -14.30
CA GLU A 58 -3.55 -14.89 -13.07
C GLU A 58 -2.33 -14.89 -12.15
N ASP A 59 -2.58 -14.66 -10.87
CA ASP A 59 -1.57 -14.81 -9.83
C ASP A 59 -1.26 -16.30 -9.61
N ARG A 60 0.00 -16.62 -9.26
CA ARG A 60 0.43 -18.02 -9.13
C ARG A 60 0.00 -18.65 -7.80
N GLU A 61 -0.17 -17.82 -6.78
CA GLU A 61 -0.37 -18.28 -5.40
C GLU A 61 -1.83 -18.14 -4.96
N SER A 62 -2.63 -17.38 -5.69
CA SER A 62 -4.02 -17.10 -5.38
C SER A 62 -4.93 -17.23 -6.61
N LYS A 63 -6.25 -17.30 -6.38
CA LYS A 63 -7.25 -17.24 -7.44
C LYS A 63 -7.53 -15.80 -7.92
N LYS A 64 -6.60 -14.88 -7.69
CA LYS A 64 -6.72 -13.46 -8.04
C LYS A 64 -5.89 -13.13 -9.27
N HIS A 65 -5.97 -11.88 -9.70
CA HIS A 65 -5.21 -11.38 -10.82
C HIS A 65 -4.16 -10.35 -10.36
N VAL A 66 -3.08 -10.22 -11.13
CA VAL A 66 -2.14 -9.10 -11.03
C VAL A 66 -2.05 -8.38 -12.36
N PHE A 67 -1.54 -7.15 -12.35
CA PHE A 67 -1.20 -6.47 -13.60
C PHE A 67 -0.07 -7.19 -14.33
N ARG A 68 -0.24 -7.32 -15.64
CA ARG A 68 0.72 -7.93 -16.56
C ARG A 68 2.04 -7.15 -16.62
N GLU A 69 1.97 -5.83 -16.48
CA GLU A 69 3.12 -4.93 -16.60
C GLU A 69 3.47 -4.29 -15.25
N LYS A 70 4.77 -4.08 -15.05
CA LYS A 70 5.35 -3.29 -13.94
C LYS A 70 6.38 -2.33 -14.55
N PRO A 71 6.35 -1.01 -14.25
CA PRO A 71 5.41 -0.27 -13.40
C PRO A 71 3.94 -0.41 -13.83
N CYS A 72 3.01 -0.08 -12.92
CA CYS A 72 1.57 -0.16 -13.18
C CYS A 72 1.18 0.56 -14.50
N PRO A 73 0.36 -0.06 -15.38
CA PRO A 73 0.01 0.52 -16.68
C PRO A 73 -0.76 1.85 -16.57
N PHE A 74 -1.40 2.10 -15.43
CA PHE A 74 -2.20 3.30 -15.15
C PHE A 74 -1.41 4.42 -14.45
N LEU A 75 -0.11 4.25 -14.21
CA LEU A 75 0.75 5.28 -13.62
C LEU A 75 1.02 6.40 -14.63
N ARG A 76 0.75 7.67 -14.26
CA ARG A 76 1.14 8.88 -14.99
C ARG A 76 1.57 9.96 -14.00
N ASP A 77 2.74 10.56 -14.23
CA ASP A 77 3.30 11.64 -13.40
C ASP A 77 3.18 11.37 -11.88
N ASN A 78 3.50 10.14 -11.47
CA ASN A 78 3.46 9.62 -10.09
C ASN A 78 2.06 9.33 -9.50
N SER A 79 0.98 9.56 -10.25
CA SER A 79 -0.39 9.29 -9.82
C SER A 79 -1.08 8.26 -10.71
N CYS A 80 -2.15 7.65 -10.20
CA CYS A 80 -2.96 6.73 -11.00
C CYS A 80 -3.97 7.53 -11.83
N LEU A 81 -4.01 7.29 -13.14
CA LEU A 81 -5.02 7.88 -14.04
C LEU A 81 -6.46 7.60 -13.59
N TYR A 82 -6.67 6.43 -12.99
CA TYR A 82 -7.97 5.98 -12.51
C TYR A 82 -7.99 5.89 -10.99
N TYR A 83 -7.47 6.92 -10.31
CA TYR A 83 -7.28 6.91 -8.85
C TYR A 83 -8.55 6.54 -8.08
N GLY A 84 -9.73 7.02 -8.48
CA GLY A 84 -11.02 6.67 -7.85
C GLY A 84 -11.47 5.21 -8.05
N TYR A 85 -10.92 4.54 -9.06
CA TYR A 85 -11.24 3.14 -9.41
C TYR A 85 -10.12 2.17 -9.02
N ARG A 86 -9.07 2.65 -8.33
CA ARG A 86 -7.89 1.84 -7.97
C ARG A 86 -8.28 0.57 -7.18
N PRO A 87 -7.57 -0.57 -7.37
CA PRO A 87 -7.83 -1.80 -6.63
C PRO A 87 -7.92 -1.61 -5.12
N LYS A 88 -8.68 -2.45 -4.43
CA LYS A 88 -8.78 -2.44 -2.96
C LYS A 88 -7.39 -2.46 -2.31
N ASP A 89 -6.49 -3.24 -2.87
CA ASP A 89 -5.12 -3.37 -2.37
C ASP A 89 -4.31 -2.07 -2.52
N CYS A 90 -4.38 -1.43 -3.70
CA CYS A 90 -3.80 -0.10 -3.92
C CYS A 90 -4.38 0.97 -2.99
N ALA A 91 -5.70 0.94 -2.72
CA ALA A 91 -6.34 1.87 -1.80
C ALA A 91 -5.97 1.61 -0.34
N SER A 92 -5.66 0.35 0.00
CA SER A 92 -5.33 -0.09 1.34
C SER A 92 -3.85 0.12 1.68
N TYR A 93 -2.97 0.21 0.69
CA TYR A 93 -1.52 0.39 0.87
C TYR A 93 -1.18 1.65 1.68
N PRO A 94 -0.29 1.60 2.71
CA PRO A 94 0.62 0.51 3.10
C PRO A 94 0.04 -0.49 4.14
N HIS A 95 -1.28 -0.61 4.22
CA HIS A 95 -2.01 -1.59 5.04
C HIS A 95 -1.84 -1.45 6.57
N LEU A 96 -1.41 -0.29 7.04
CA LEU A 96 -1.17 -0.05 8.47
C LEU A 96 -2.45 0.13 9.30
N HIS A 97 -3.62 0.31 8.65
CA HIS A 97 -4.93 0.31 9.32
C HIS A 97 -5.48 -1.10 9.59
N LYS A 98 -4.92 -2.15 8.99
CA LYS A 98 -5.40 -3.53 9.23
C LYS A 98 -4.95 -4.00 10.61
N ASP A 99 -5.74 -4.86 11.24
CA ASP A 99 -5.37 -5.52 12.51
C ASP A 99 -4.21 -6.52 12.34
N GLY A 100 -3.71 -7.02 13.47
CA GLY A 100 -2.70 -8.07 13.49
C GLY A 100 -1.33 -7.60 13.02
N PHE A 101 -0.96 -6.34 13.29
CA PHE A 101 0.31 -5.73 12.89
C PHE A 101 1.52 -6.62 13.17
N ILE A 102 1.58 -7.25 14.34
CA ILE A 102 2.70 -8.12 14.74
C ILE A 102 2.85 -9.33 13.80
N PHE A 103 1.74 -9.86 13.28
CA PHE A 103 1.75 -11.01 12.38
C PHE A 103 2.10 -10.63 10.94
N ARG A 104 2.10 -9.34 10.61
CA ARG A 104 2.39 -8.79 9.27
C ARG A 104 3.71 -8.02 9.25
N LEU A 105 4.59 -8.25 10.24
CA LEU A 105 5.77 -7.42 10.46
C LEU A 105 6.73 -7.42 9.26
N ILE A 106 6.91 -8.58 8.60
CA ILE A 106 7.77 -8.68 7.40
C ILE A 106 7.22 -7.79 6.28
N ASP A 107 5.93 -7.90 5.96
CA ASP A 107 5.29 -7.04 4.94
C ASP A 107 5.40 -5.55 5.30
N VAL A 108 5.27 -5.20 6.58
CA VAL A 108 5.41 -3.82 7.04
C VAL A 108 6.83 -3.31 6.81
N ILE A 109 7.85 -4.10 7.15
CA ILE A 109 9.27 -3.76 6.95
C ILE A 109 9.56 -3.58 5.46
N ASP A 110 9.06 -4.48 4.61
CA ASP A 110 9.21 -4.35 3.17
C ASP A 110 8.55 -3.06 2.66
N ASN A 111 7.37 -2.72 3.18
CA ASN A 111 6.68 -1.48 2.85
C ASN A 111 7.43 -0.22 3.30
N CYS A 112 8.25 -0.27 4.34
CA CYS A 112 9.11 0.85 4.73
C CYS A 112 10.13 1.22 3.65
N SER A 113 10.54 0.27 2.80
CA SER A 113 11.46 0.54 1.68
C SER A 113 10.79 1.25 0.50
N VAL A 114 9.45 1.28 0.46
CA VAL A 114 8.67 1.82 -0.66
C VAL A 114 7.88 3.06 -0.26
N CYS A 115 7.25 3.05 0.92
CA CYS A 115 6.26 4.03 1.33
C CYS A 115 6.78 4.98 2.42
N PRO A 116 6.83 6.30 2.18
CA PRO A 116 7.18 7.28 3.20
C PRO A 116 6.27 7.20 4.44
N ILE A 117 4.96 6.96 4.26
CA ILE A 117 4.02 6.80 5.38
C ILE A 117 4.40 5.59 6.24
N ALA A 118 4.71 4.45 5.62
CA ALA A 118 5.09 3.25 6.37
C ALA A 118 6.38 3.45 7.14
N PHE A 119 7.39 4.03 6.49
CA PHE A 119 8.67 4.36 7.10
C PHE A 119 8.49 5.28 8.32
N THR A 120 7.77 6.40 8.16
CA THR A 120 7.57 7.36 9.26
C THR A 120 6.79 6.75 10.42
N VAL A 121 5.75 5.93 10.16
CA VAL A 121 5.02 5.23 11.24
C VAL A 121 5.96 4.29 12.00
N TYR A 122 6.81 3.56 11.29
CA TYR A 122 7.72 2.61 11.90
C TYR A 122 8.80 3.30 12.74
N GLU A 123 9.35 4.41 12.26
CA GLU A 123 10.33 5.20 13.03
C GLU A 123 9.72 5.82 14.29
N GLN A 124 8.50 6.37 14.22
CA GLN A 124 7.83 6.87 15.42
C GLN A 124 7.49 5.75 16.41
N LEU A 125 7.09 4.57 15.92
CA LEU A 125 6.85 3.41 16.77
C LEU A 125 8.13 2.97 17.49
N LYS A 126 9.27 2.91 16.79
CA LYS A 126 10.59 2.61 17.39
C LYS A 126 10.92 3.59 18.50
N GLU A 127 10.73 4.89 18.26
CA GLU A 127 10.99 5.94 19.22
C GLU A 127 10.13 5.81 20.49
N MET A 128 8.84 5.49 20.34
CA MET A 128 7.94 5.23 21.47
C MET A 128 8.43 4.04 22.30
N VAL A 129 8.78 2.93 21.65
CA VAL A 129 9.29 1.73 22.33
C VAL A 129 10.63 2.02 23.01
N TRP A 130 11.50 2.82 22.39
CA TRP A 130 12.77 3.23 22.98
C TRP A 130 12.56 4.01 24.29
N LYS A 131 11.65 5.00 24.27
CA LYS A 131 11.29 5.80 25.45
C LYS A 131 10.66 4.97 26.57
N GLU A 132 9.74 4.07 26.23
CA GLU A 132 9.09 3.19 27.21
C GLU A 132 10.08 2.25 27.91
N ARG A 133 11.18 1.88 27.26
CA ARG A 133 12.21 1.00 27.82
C ARG A 133 13.15 1.69 28.81
N GLY A 134 13.04 3.01 29.00
CA GLY A 134 13.84 3.73 30.00
C GLY A 134 15.35 3.52 29.84
N VAL A 135 15.84 3.34 28.60
CA VAL A 135 17.28 3.32 28.36
C VAL A 135 17.77 4.73 28.67
N HIS A 136 18.32 4.87 29.88
CA HIS A 136 19.04 6.04 30.34
C HIS A 136 19.90 6.55 29.19
N THR A 137 19.66 7.78 28.78
CA THR A 137 20.68 8.55 28.07
C THR A 137 21.93 8.42 28.91
N VAL A 138 22.95 7.75 28.37
CA VAL A 138 24.29 7.89 28.89
C VAL A 138 24.63 9.34 28.56
N GLU A 139 24.42 10.24 29.53
CA GLU A 139 24.90 11.61 29.44
C GLU A 139 26.43 11.52 29.27
N GLU A 140 26.93 12.00 28.12
CA GLU A 140 28.36 12.23 27.89
C GLU A 140 28.83 13.48 28.67
#